data_AF-A0A0D5LS89-F1
#
_entry.id   AF-A0A0D5LS89-F1
#
_cell.length_a   1.000
_cell.length_b   1.000
_cell.length_c   1.000
_cell.angle_alpha   90.00
_cell.angle_beta   90.00
_cell.angle_gamma   90.00
#
_symmetry.space_group_name_H-M   'P 1'
#
loop_
_entity.id
_entity.type
_entity.pdbx_description
1 polymer ?
#
loop_
_entity_poly.entity_id
_entity_poly.type
_entity_poly.pdbx_seq_one_letter_code
_entity_poly.pdbx_strand_id
1 'polypeptide(L)'
;MENNERLLGIAHWRWSLLSNVITVLGALSVVFAVYQYSATIEANRAEKTLEMIVEWRDAGYRADFLSLRQSLMTTIEEMSADGRSAERRRDDIVSRSLARDGVDSAFDNVIYYFNLLGLCVEANLCSDETARVFFDDTLENFLQFFGPEIIARRDALPGYGEGVDCLARAFRLEGFRRASCG
;
A
#
# COMPACT_ATOMS: atom_id res chain seq x y z
N MET A 1 20.01 -53.78 46.08
CA MET A 1 20.83 -53.90 44.86
C MET A 1 20.21 -52.96 43.84
N GLU A 2 20.83 -51.80 43.64
CA GLU A 2 20.38 -50.75 42.72
C GLU A 2 20.35 -51.26 41.29
N ASN A 3 19.16 -51.23 40.67
CA ASN A 3 18.99 -51.47 39.25
C ASN A 3 19.70 -50.36 38.47
N ASN A 4 20.84 -50.71 37.88
CA ASN A 4 21.64 -49.81 37.07
C ASN A 4 20.99 -49.73 35.67
N GLU A 5 19.97 -48.89 35.53
CA GLU A 5 19.22 -48.68 34.29
C GLU A 5 20.11 -48.01 33.23
N ARG A 6 20.90 -48.84 32.56
CA ARG A 6 21.72 -48.48 31.40
C ARG A 6 20.93 -48.79 30.14
N LEU A 7 20.35 -47.77 29.51
CA LEU A 7 19.83 -47.87 28.16
C LEU A 7 20.98 -47.72 27.16
N LEU A 8 21.21 -48.77 26.35
CA LEU A 8 22.22 -48.82 25.27
C LEU A 8 23.66 -48.50 25.72
N GLY A 9 24.07 -48.99 26.90
CA GLY A 9 25.48 -48.89 27.36
C GLY A 9 25.92 -47.50 27.82
N ILE A 10 25.03 -46.50 27.84
CA ILE A 10 25.31 -45.14 28.28
C ILE A 10 24.53 -44.86 29.58
N ALA A 11 25.17 -44.20 30.55
CA ALA A 11 24.53 -43.82 31.81
C ALA A 11 23.34 -42.86 31.60
N HIS A 12 22.23 -43.06 32.33
CA HIS A 12 20.97 -42.31 32.16
C HIS A 12 21.14 -40.78 32.17
N TRP A 13 22.07 -40.24 32.96
CA TRP A 13 22.31 -38.80 33.05
C TRP A 13 22.79 -38.20 31.71
N ARG A 14 23.53 -38.97 30.90
CA ARG A 14 23.99 -38.54 29.57
C ARG A 14 22.85 -38.51 28.56
N TRP A 15 21.88 -39.41 28.68
CA TRP A 15 20.65 -39.40 27.87
C TRP A 15 19.78 -38.18 28.18
N SER A 16 19.67 -37.81 29.46
CA SER A 16 18.93 -36.61 29.86
C SER A 16 19.54 -35.31 29.31
N LEU A 17 20.88 -35.21 29.29
CA LEU A 17 21.60 -34.08 28.69
C LEU A 17 21.43 -34.02 27.17
N LEU A 18 21.53 -35.16 26.48
CA LEU A 18 21.32 -35.23 25.02
C LEU A 18 19.88 -34.85 24.65
N SER A 19 18.89 -35.35 25.39
CA SER A 19 17.48 -34.99 25.24
C SER A 19 17.29 -33.48 25.33
N ASN A 20 17.80 -32.85 26.40
CA ASN A 20 17.66 -31.40 26.60
C ASN A 20 18.33 -30.59 25.48
N VAL A 21 19.51 -31.00 25.02
CA VAL A 21 20.20 -30.35 23.90
C VAL A 21 19.40 -30.48 22.61
N ILE A 22 18.86 -31.66 22.31
CA ILE A 22 18.03 -31.88 21.11
C ILE A 22 16.75 -31.03 21.19
N THR A 23 16.10 -30.96 22.35
CA THR A 23 14.90 -30.13 22.54
C THR A 23 15.20 -28.64 22.32
N VAL A 24 16.30 -28.13 22.89
CA VAL A 24 16.70 -26.72 22.73
C VAL A 24 17.06 -26.40 21.29
N LEU A 25 17.88 -27.23 20.64
CA LEU A 25 18.25 -27.05 19.24
C LEU A 25 17.03 -27.15 18.31
N GLY A 26 16.14 -28.11 18.56
CA GLY A 26 14.89 -28.25 17.81
C GLY A 26 14.00 -27.00 17.93
N ALA A 27 13.87 -26.43 19.13
CA ALA A 27 13.13 -25.19 19.34
C ALA A 27 13.76 -24.00 18.58
N LEU A 28 15.09 -23.87 18.59
CA LEU A 28 15.80 -22.83 17.82
C LEU A 28 15.63 -23.01 16.31
N SER A 29 15.66 -24.25 15.82
CA SER A 29 15.41 -24.55 14.40
C SER A 29 14.01 -24.16 13.97
N VAL A 30 12.99 -24.39 14.81
CA VAL A 30 11.61 -23.95 14.52
C VAL A 30 11.52 -22.43 14.45
N VAL A 31 12.09 -21.72 15.42
CA VAL A 31 12.09 -20.24 15.43
C VAL A 31 12.80 -19.69 14.19
N PHE A 32 13.96 -20.26 13.84
CA PHE A 32 14.71 -19.85 12.66
C PHE A 32 13.97 -20.13 11.35
N ALA A 33 13.30 -21.28 11.25
CA ALA A 33 12.47 -21.61 10.08
C ALA A 33 11.29 -20.64 9.93
N VAL A 34 10.62 -20.29 11.03
CA VAL A 34 9.56 -19.27 11.03
C VAL A 34 10.10 -17.91 10.59
N TYR A 35 11.28 -17.51 11.08
CA TYR A 35 11.93 -16.27 10.68
C TYR A 35 12.27 -16.26 9.18
N GLN A 36 12.93 -17.29 8.66
CA GLN A 36 13.25 -17.39 7.23
C GLN A 36 12.00 -17.35 6.36
N TYR A 37 10.96 -18.10 6.75
CA TYR A 37 9.68 -18.10 6.05
C TYR A 37 9.08 -16.68 5.99
N SER A 38 9.06 -15.96 7.11
CA SER A 38 8.56 -14.58 7.13
C SER A 38 9.38 -13.64 6.25
N ALA A 39 10.71 -13.77 6.23
CA ALA A 39 11.59 -12.96 5.40
C ALA A 39 11.40 -13.24 3.91
N THR A 40 11.19 -14.50 3.52
CA THR A 40 10.87 -14.87 2.14
C THR A 40 9.51 -14.32 1.70
N ILE A 41 8.51 -14.38 2.57
CA ILE A 41 7.18 -13.80 2.27
C ILE A 41 7.30 -12.29 2.04
N GLU A 42 8.03 -11.57 2.90
CA GLU A 42 8.20 -10.12 2.72
C GLU A 42 9.03 -9.78 1.48
N ALA A 43 10.05 -10.57 1.15
CA ALA A 43 10.80 -10.40 -0.10
C ALA A 43 9.89 -10.56 -1.33
N ASN A 44 9.02 -11.57 -1.35
CA ASN A 44 8.07 -11.77 -2.45
C ASN A 44 7.05 -10.62 -2.55
N ARG A 45 6.59 -10.09 -1.41
CA ARG A 45 5.70 -8.92 -1.36
C ARG A 45 6.37 -7.67 -1.88
N ALA A 46 7.64 -7.46 -1.52
CA ALA A 46 8.43 -6.33 -2.02
C ALA A 46 8.66 -6.44 -3.52
N GLU A 47 8.97 -7.64 -4.03
CA GLU A 47 9.05 -7.92 -5.47
C GLU A 47 7.73 -7.59 -6.17
N LYS A 48 6.59 -8.03 -5.62
CA LYS A 48 5.29 -7.71 -6.19
C LYS A 48 4.99 -6.22 -6.20
N THR A 49 5.35 -5.49 -5.13
CA THR A 49 5.23 -4.03 -5.10
C THR A 49 6.12 -3.37 -6.14
N LEU A 50 7.34 -3.86 -6.37
CA LEU A 50 8.23 -3.34 -7.40
C LEU A 50 7.66 -3.54 -8.82
N GLU A 51 6.99 -4.68 -9.07
CA GLU A 51 6.25 -4.87 -10.32
C GLU A 51 5.16 -3.82 -10.51
N MET A 52 4.38 -3.53 -9.47
CA MET A 52 3.36 -2.48 -9.50
C MET A 52 3.98 -1.10 -9.78
N ILE A 53 5.14 -0.80 -9.18
CA ILE A 53 5.89 0.45 -9.43
C ILE A 53 6.36 0.54 -10.90
N VAL A 54 6.81 -0.59 -11.47
CA VAL A 54 7.17 -0.65 -12.89
C VAL A 54 5.94 -0.44 -13.76
N GLU A 55 4.80 -1.06 -13.43
CA GLU A 55 3.54 -0.87 -14.13
C GLU A 55 3.06 0.59 -14.07
N TRP A 56 3.12 1.23 -12.90
CA TRP A 56 2.84 2.66 -12.74
C TRP A 56 3.61 3.52 -13.73
N ARG A 57 4.90 3.22 -13.92
CA ARG A 57 5.78 3.95 -14.83
C ARG A 57 5.49 3.63 -16.29
N ASP A 58 5.38 2.36 -16.63
CA ASP A 58 5.44 1.87 -18.01
C ASP A 58 4.05 1.74 -18.67
N ALA A 59 2.99 1.50 -17.90
CA ALA A 59 1.62 1.37 -18.39
C ALA A 59 0.90 2.72 -18.57
N GLY A 60 1.57 3.85 -18.30
CA GLY A 60 1.04 5.19 -18.54
C GLY A 60 0.36 5.87 -17.36
N TYR A 61 0.09 5.17 -16.25
CA TYR A 61 -0.56 5.76 -15.07
C TYR A 61 0.22 6.96 -14.50
N ARG A 62 1.56 6.90 -14.49
CA ARG A 62 2.41 8.04 -14.12
C ARG A 62 2.23 9.21 -15.06
N ALA A 63 2.09 8.96 -16.37
CA ALA A 63 1.88 10.02 -17.35
C ALA A 63 0.51 10.69 -17.14
N ASP A 64 -0.52 9.89 -16.85
CA ASP A 64 -1.87 10.37 -16.51
C ASP A 64 -1.85 11.22 -15.23
N PHE A 65 -1.15 10.79 -14.18
CA PHE A 65 -0.96 11.61 -12.98
C PHE A 65 -0.25 12.93 -13.24
N LEU A 66 0.80 12.91 -14.08
CA LEU A 66 1.50 14.13 -14.46
C LEU A 66 0.62 15.06 -15.30
N SER A 67 -0.25 14.50 -16.15
CA SER A 67 -1.26 15.24 -16.91
C SER A 67 -2.26 15.94 -15.98
N LEU A 68 -2.78 15.24 -14.98
CA LEU A 68 -3.66 15.81 -13.95
C LEU A 68 -3.01 16.97 -13.20
N ARG A 69 -1.77 16.76 -12.76
CA ARG A 69 -0.99 17.80 -12.07
C ARG A 69 -0.75 19.01 -12.96
N GLN A 70 -0.44 18.80 -14.24
CA GLN A 70 -0.23 19.88 -15.19
C GLN A 70 -1.53 20.66 -15.42
N SER A 71 -2.66 19.97 -15.65
CA SER A 71 -3.97 20.61 -15.81
C SER A 71 -4.38 21.43 -14.59
N LEU A 72 -4.10 20.90 -13.39
CA LEU A 72 -4.36 21.60 -12.14
C LEU A 72 -3.53 22.88 -12.03
N MET A 73 -2.22 22.82 -12.28
CA MET A 73 -1.33 23.98 -12.20
C MET A 73 -1.70 25.04 -13.24
N THR A 74 -1.97 24.63 -14.49
CA THR A 74 -2.42 25.55 -15.54
C THR A 74 -3.75 26.22 -15.17
N THR A 75 -4.69 25.48 -14.58
CA THR A 75 -5.97 26.06 -14.12
C THR A 75 -5.76 27.04 -12.98
N ILE A 76 -4.88 26.74 -12.03
CA ILE A 76 -4.52 27.66 -10.94
C ILE A 76 -3.91 28.96 -11.51
N GLU A 77 -2.99 28.84 -12.47
CA GLU A 77 -2.32 29.97 -13.13
C GLU A 77 -3.31 30.85 -13.92
N GLU A 78 -4.13 30.25 -14.78
CA GLU A 78 -5.16 30.96 -15.56
C GLU A 78 -6.12 31.73 -14.64
N MET A 79 -6.61 31.08 -13.59
CA MET A 79 -7.50 31.74 -12.64
C MET A 79 -6.76 32.83 -11.83
N SER A 80 -5.45 32.70 -11.61
CA SER A 80 -4.62 33.70 -10.93
C SER A 80 -4.41 34.96 -11.75
N ALA A 81 -4.22 34.81 -13.06
CA ALA A 81 -4.02 35.90 -14.00
C ALA A 81 -5.27 36.77 -14.18
N ASP A 82 -6.46 36.20 -14.00
CA ASP A 82 -7.76 36.86 -14.16
C ASP A 82 -8.07 37.96 -13.10
N GLY A 83 -7.17 38.24 -12.16
CA GLY A 83 -7.34 39.29 -11.13
C GLY A 83 -8.45 39.02 -10.10
N ARG A 84 -9.26 37.98 -10.31
CA ARG A 84 -10.24 37.42 -9.37
C ARG A 84 -9.49 36.58 -8.34
N SER A 85 -8.85 37.23 -7.38
CA SER A 85 -8.12 36.54 -6.30
C SER A 85 -8.99 36.31 -5.05
N ALA A 86 -8.57 35.29 -4.28
CA ALA A 86 -9.00 34.84 -2.96
C ALA A 86 -10.12 33.78 -2.86
N GLU A 87 -11.30 33.95 -3.46
CA GLU A 87 -12.44 33.03 -3.22
C GLU A 87 -12.49 31.81 -4.15
N ARG A 88 -11.34 31.22 -4.52
CA ARG A 88 -11.35 30.01 -5.38
C ARG A 88 -11.62 28.79 -4.53
N ARG A 89 -12.81 28.23 -4.66
CA ARG A 89 -13.14 26.94 -4.05
C ARG A 89 -12.32 25.86 -4.78
N ARG A 90 -11.61 25.01 -4.02
CA ARG A 90 -10.82 23.88 -4.55
C ARG A 90 -11.61 23.08 -5.59
N ASP A 91 -12.90 22.88 -5.35
CA ASP A 91 -13.82 22.17 -6.24
C ASP A 91 -13.96 22.82 -7.64
N ASP A 92 -13.93 24.16 -7.75
CA ASP A 92 -13.99 24.85 -9.05
C ASP A 92 -12.68 24.65 -9.84
N ILE A 93 -11.54 24.64 -9.15
CA ILE A 93 -10.24 24.36 -9.76
C ILE A 93 -10.21 22.92 -10.29
N VAL A 94 -10.66 21.96 -9.48
CA VAL A 94 -10.70 20.54 -9.86
C VAL A 94 -11.67 20.32 -11.01
N SER A 95 -12.90 20.86 -10.92
CA SER A 95 -13.90 20.72 -11.97
C SER A 95 -13.41 21.26 -13.32
N ARG A 96 -12.80 22.46 -13.34
CA ARG A 96 -12.22 23.03 -14.56
C ARG A 96 -11.01 22.26 -15.08
N SER A 97 -10.17 21.76 -14.17
CA SER A 97 -9.02 20.93 -14.52
C SER A 97 -9.47 19.64 -15.22
N LEU A 98 -10.50 18.98 -14.68
CA LEU A 98 -11.06 17.74 -15.24
C LEU A 98 -11.85 17.96 -16.53
N ALA A 99 -12.42 19.16 -16.73
CA ALA A 99 -13.12 19.52 -17.95
C ALA A 99 -12.20 19.70 -19.18
N ARG A 100 -10.87 19.69 -19.00
CA ARG A 100 -9.92 19.70 -20.12
C ARG A 100 -9.91 18.35 -20.83
N ASP A 101 -9.71 18.39 -22.14
CA ASP A 101 -9.74 17.20 -22.99
C ASP A 101 -8.75 16.12 -22.50
N GLY A 102 -9.24 14.89 -22.36
CA GLY A 102 -8.49 13.72 -21.88
C GLY A 102 -8.13 13.70 -20.39
N VAL A 103 -8.36 14.77 -19.62
CA VAL A 103 -7.97 14.84 -18.20
C VAL A 103 -8.89 14.02 -17.30
N ASP A 104 -10.18 13.95 -17.63
CA ASP A 104 -11.14 13.10 -16.93
C ASP A 104 -10.77 11.61 -17.01
N SER A 105 -10.40 11.13 -18.20
CA SER A 105 -9.92 9.75 -18.38
C SER A 105 -8.62 9.48 -17.63
N ALA A 106 -7.71 10.46 -17.59
CA ALA A 106 -6.47 10.36 -16.81
C ALA A 106 -6.76 10.25 -15.31
N PHE A 107 -7.77 10.98 -14.82
CA PHE A 107 -8.23 10.87 -13.43
C PHE A 107 -8.72 9.46 -13.11
N ASP A 108 -9.62 8.92 -13.93
CA ASP A 108 -10.15 7.57 -13.73
C ASP A 108 -9.06 6.49 -13.81
N ASN A 109 -8.08 6.63 -14.70
CA ASN A 109 -6.94 5.70 -14.80
C ASN A 109 -6.07 5.70 -13.54
N VAL A 110 -5.81 6.88 -12.96
CA VAL A 110 -5.04 6.99 -11.71
C VAL A 110 -5.81 6.39 -10.53
N ILE A 111 -7.13 6.62 -10.46
CA ILE A 111 -7.99 5.97 -9.46
C ILE A 111 -7.97 4.45 -9.62
N TYR A 112 -8.09 3.97 -10.85
CA TYR A 112 -8.02 2.54 -11.15
C TYR A 112 -6.70 1.92 -10.64
N TYR A 113 -5.57 2.55 -10.93
CA TYR A 113 -4.28 2.09 -10.43
C TYR A 113 -4.20 2.07 -8.90
N PHE A 114 -4.63 3.15 -8.23
CA PHE A 114 -4.62 3.18 -6.76
C PHE A 114 -5.60 2.17 -6.15
N ASN A 115 -6.70 1.84 -6.82
CA ASN A 115 -7.57 0.75 -6.39
C ASN A 115 -6.85 -0.60 -6.47
N LEU A 116 -6.15 -0.89 -7.57
CA LEU A 116 -5.37 -2.12 -7.71
C LEU A 116 -4.27 -2.22 -6.64
N LEU A 117 -3.54 -1.13 -6.40
CA LEU A 117 -2.50 -1.08 -5.38
C LEU A 117 -3.08 -1.26 -3.98
N GLY A 118 -4.18 -0.56 -3.67
CA GLY A 118 -4.90 -0.71 -2.40
C GLY A 118 -5.36 -2.14 -2.15
N LEU A 119 -5.93 -2.80 -3.16
CA LEU A 119 -6.32 -4.21 -3.08
C LEU A 119 -5.10 -5.13 -2.89
N CYS A 120 -3.98 -4.86 -3.55
CA CYS A 120 -2.76 -5.65 -3.40
C CYS A 120 -2.16 -5.55 -1.98
N VAL A 121 -2.17 -4.36 -1.40
CA VAL A 121 -1.71 -4.12 -0.03
C VAL A 121 -2.68 -4.74 0.98
N GLU A 122 -3.99 -4.53 0.82
CA GLU A 122 -5.02 -5.09 1.71
C GLU A 122 -5.02 -6.63 1.71
N ALA A 123 -4.84 -7.25 0.54
CA ALA A 123 -4.73 -8.70 0.41
C ALA A 123 -3.37 -9.25 0.90
N ASN A 124 -2.48 -8.40 1.43
CA ASN A 124 -1.16 -8.77 1.92
C ASN A 124 -0.27 -9.44 0.85
N LEU A 125 -0.51 -9.07 -0.42
CA LEU A 125 0.23 -9.52 -1.60
C LEU A 125 1.37 -8.54 -1.94
N CYS A 126 1.16 -7.25 -1.70
CA CYS A 126 2.16 -6.20 -1.83
C CYS A 126 2.73 -5.83 -0.45
N SER A 127 3.99 -5.43 -0.42
CA SER A 127 4.64 -4.86 0.78
C SER A 127 4.10 -3.46 1.04
N ASP A 128 3.40 -3.27 2.16
CA ASP A 128 2.90 -1.98 2.63
C ASP A 128 4.05 -0.97 2.80
N GLU A 129 5.16 -1.40 3.42
CA GLU A 129 6.33 -0.54 3.63
C GLU A 129 6.92 -0.03 2.32
N THR A 130 7.14 -0.94 1.36
CA THR A 130 7.69 -0.57 0.05
C THR A 130 6.74 0.33 -0.72
N ALA A 131 5.43 0.02 -0.67
CA ALA A 131 4.41 0.80 -1.37
C ALA A 131 4.33 2.22 -0.80
N ARG A 132 4.33 2.36 0.52
CA ARG A 132 4.32 3.65 1.20
C ARG A 132 5.54 4.48 0.83
N VAL A 133 6.76 3.93 0.94
CA VAL A 133 8.00 4.67 0.61
C VAL A 133 7.95 5.27 -0.81
N PHE A 134 7.31 4.60 -1.75
CA PHE A 134 7.21 5.09 -3.13
C PHE A 134 6.00 5.99 -3.38
N PHE A 135 4.82 5.64 -2.85
CA PHE A 135 3.55 6.25 -3.24
C PHE A 135 2.98 7.24 -2.23
N ASP A 136 3.48 7.33 -0.99
CA ASP A 136 2.87 8.13 0.09
C ASP A 136 2.65 9.59 -0.32
N ASP A 137 3.72 10.31 -0.69
CA ASP A 137 3.64 11.69 -1.16
C ASP A 137 2.75 11.83 -2.40
N THR A 138 2.77 10.84 -3.30
CA THR A 138 1.98 10.90 -4.55
C THR A 138 0.49 10.77 -4.24
N LEU A 139 0.13 9.84 -3.37
CA LEU A 139 -1.24 9.59 -2.93
C LEU A 139 -1.76 10.75 -2.08
N GLU A 140 -0.96 11.28 -1.14
CA GLU A 140 -1.35 12.41 -0.30
C GLU A 140 -1.66 13.64 -1.17
N ASN A 141 -0.75 14.02 -2.07
CA ASN A 141 -0.97 15.14 -2.97
C ASN A 141 -2.20 14.93 -3.86
N PHE A 142 -2.40 13.71 -4.36
CA PHE A 142 -3.57 13.38 -5.16
C PHE A 142 -4.87 13.55 -4.37
N LEU A 143 -4.95 12.96 -3.18
CA LEU A 143 -6.13 13.02 -2.30
C LEU A 143 -6.41 14.43 -1.80
N GLN A 144 -5.36 15.23 -1.59
CA GLN A 144 -5.52 16.63 -1.20
C GLN A 144 -6.38 17.38 -2.23
N PHE A 145 -6.08 17.25 -3.53
CA PHE A 145 -6.84 17.98 -4.54
C PHE A 145 -8.13 17.27 -4.95
N PHE A 146 -8.07 15.97 -5.21
CA PHE A 146 -9.16 15.23 -5.84
C PHE A 146 -10.04 14.42 -4.87
N GLY A 147 -9.71 14.38 -3.57
CA GLY A 147 -10.52 13.68 -2.57
C GLY A 147 -12.02 14.02 -2.61
N PRO A 148 -12.42 15.31 -2.66
CA PRO A 148 -13.82 15.69 -2.79
C PRO A 148 -14.51 15.17 -4.07
N GLU A 149 -13.79 15.14 -5.19
CA GLU A 149 -14.30 14.62 -6.47
C GLU A 149 -14.52 13.09 -6.38
N ILE A 150 -13.61 12.36 -5.73
CA ILE A 150 -13.79 10.91 -5.50
C ILE A 150 -15.06 10.64 -4.70
N ILE A 151 -15.31 11.43 -3.65
CA ILE A 151 -16.53 11.34 -2.84
C ILE A 151 -17.77 11.63 -3.69
N ALA A 152 -17.74 12.72 -4.48
CA ALA A 152 -18.85 13.09 -5.36
C ALA A 152 -19.17 11.99 -6.39
N ARG A 153 -18.14 11.37 -7.00
CA ARG A 153 -18.33 10.24 -7.92
C ARG A 153 -18.83 8.99 -7.22
N ARG A 154 -18.41 8.73 -5.99
CA ARG A 154 -18.86 7.58 -5.19
C ARG A 154 -20.35 7.65 -4.87
N ASP A 155 -20.88 8.84 -4.62
CA ASP A 155 -22.31 9.05 -4.42
C ASP A 155 -23.13 8.69 -5.68
N ALA A 156 -22.54 8.86 -6.86
CA ALA A 156 -23.14 8.48 -8.15
C ALA A 156 -22.87 7.01 -8.54
N LEU A 157 -21.70 6.48 -8.20
CA LEU A 157 -21.20 5.15 -8.55
C LEU A 157 -20.71 4.44 -7.27
N PRO A 158 -21.57 3.65 -6.61
CA PRO A 158 -21.18 2.91 -5.42
C PRO A 158 -19.95 2.04 -5.66
N GLY A 159 -18.98 2.09 -4.74
CA GLY A 159 -17.70 1.38 -4.86
C GLY A 159 -16.57 2.18 -5.53
N TYR A 160 -16.85 3.35 -6.10
CA TYR A 160 -15.81 4.17 -6.73
C TYR A 160 -14.76 4.63 -5.71
N GLY A 161 -13.49 4.29 -5.98
CA GLY A 161 -12.35 4.66 -5.16
C GLY A 161 -12.25 3.94 -3.81
N GLU A 162 -12.91 2.80 -3.60
CA GLU A 162 -12.79 2.03 -2.34
C GLU A 162 -11.36 1.56 -2.06
N GLY A 163 -10.64 1.11 -3.10
CA GLY A 163 -9.24 0.71 -2.95
C GLY A 163 -8.31 1.89 -2.63
N VAL A 164 -8.63 3.09 -3.11
CA VAL A 164 -7.95 4.33 -2.69
C VAL A 164 -8.09 4.56 -1.19
N ASP A 165 -9.28 4.37 -0.62
CA ASP A 165 -9.51 4.49 0.83
C ASP A 165 -8.75 3.42 1.62
N CYS A 166 -8.67 2.20 1.11
CA CYS A 166 -7.87 1.13 1.70
C CYS A 166 -6.38 1.51 1.71
N LEU A 167 -5.87 2.00 0.58
CA LEU A 167 -4.49 2.43 0.45
C LEU A 167 -4.15 3.61 1.38
N ALA A 168 -5.01 4.63 1.44
CA ALA A 168 -4.84 5.80 2.31
C ALA A 168 -4.80 5.39 3.80
N ARG A 169 -5.58 4.39 4.20
CA ARG A 169 -5.56 3.84 5.55
C ARG A 169 -4.30 3.04 5.85
N ALA A 170 -3.83 2.21 4.90
CA ALA A 170 -2.57 1.49 5.04
C ALA A 170 -1.41 2.47 5.31
N PHE A 171 -1.39 3.58 4.57
CA PHE A 171 -0.36 4.61 4.72
C PHE A 171 -0.57 5.52 5.95
N ARG A 172 -1.73 5.42 6.61
CA ARG A 172 -2.15 6.22 7.78
C ARG A 172 -2.28 7.72 7.49
N LEU A 173 -2.72 8.07 6.29
CA LEU A 173 -3.01 9.45 5.93
C LEU A 173 -4.17 10.00 6.80
N GLU A 174 -3.99 11.20 7.34
CA GLU A 174 -4.96 11.84 8.24
C GLU A 174 -6.27 12.15 7.48
N GLY A 175 -7.43 11.74 8.04
CA GLY A 175 -8.76 12.06 7.47
C GLY A 175 -9.61 10.86 7.01
N PHE A 176 -9.01 9.69 6.72
CA PHE A 176 -9.71 8.53 6.10
C PHE A 176 -10.13 7.42 7.09
N ARG A 177 -10.43 7.78 8.35
CA ARG A 177 -10.47 6.83 9.49
C ARG A 177 -11.78 6.02 9.66
N ARG A 178 -12.72 5.96 8.70
CA ARG A 178 -14.09 5.46 8.97
C ARG A 178 -14.81 4.50 7.99
N ALA A 179 -14.19 4.01 6.93
CA ALA A 179 -14.79 2.92 6.14
C ALA A 179 -14.11 1.59 6.45
N SER A 180 -14.84 0.48 6.54
CA SER A 180 -14.25 -0.86 6.52
C SER A 180 -13.82 -1.18 5.07
N CYS A 181 -12.67 -1.85 4.89
CA CYS A 181 -12.37 -2.50 3.60
C CYS A 181 -13.16 -3.81 3.65
N GLY A 182 -14.44 -3.80 3.23
CA GLY A 182 -15.35 -4.93 3.34
C GLY A 182 -16.59 -4.67 4.18
#